data_AF-A0A2N5RZD0-F1
#
_entry.id   AF-A0A2N5RZD0-F1
#
_cell.length_a   1.000
_cell.length_b   1.000
_cell.length_c   1.000
_cell.angle_alpha   90.00
_cell.angle_beta   90.00
_cell.angle_gamma   90.00
#
_symmetry.space_group_name_H-M   'P 1'
#
loop_
_entity.id
_entity.type
_entity.pdbx_description
1 polymer ?
#
loop_
_entity_poly.entity_id
_entity_poly.type
_entity_poly.pdbx_seq_one_letter_code
_entity_poly.pdbx_strand_id
1 'polypeptide(L)'
;ARPDLSIQDVTALLVSLTNLALSCYPDRLEYVDQVLGFAKMKVQEHADSPDLHHPASIQNLLALLLAPINSYLTVLTLLALPNFQELLLVQPFLSRRAIGHSVVASILKNETHIADPVDCKGVLDMCHVLVRDQRDAGVGMPTQMGHRQPMASRGQQTYDPEEMAEEQGWLARMVHLLHNDDLDLLQEARKAFSEGGDRIRWTYPPLAICALKLARRYNYRQHYDAEWETKMTGLFKWIHQVLSVLYNRVESSEMCLRLYLQALQAADAAGLEELAYEFAVQAFTIYEESISESRAQLQAIVLIISTLQAARVFGPDNYDTLITKAALHGAKLLKKSHQATAVALASHLWWQTEKSPSEADPLAPEKDLLRDGKRVLECLQKSLRIATSSIDELTSVQLYCDALDQYIYYFERHNEAVTTKHLNSLVELITTNLDTIRGAEGVLIPNPSAGHAGLFEGLQTPDSVLRHFANQLRYMHARKEIILAGQGDGLARFEEIDIDAGPSLLSLLLALEATTVRPPCSSLLSLPPPIHLCPAVAMVKIGLQL
;
A
#
# COMPACT_ATOMS: atom_id res chain seq x y z
N ALA A 1 -36.75 15.65 47.22
CA ALA A 1 -35.53 16.23 46.63
C ALA A 1 -34.75 16.94 47.72
N ARG A 2 -33.44 16.70 47.86
CA ARG A 2 -32.56 17.55 48.70
C ARG A 2 -32.07 18.70 47.80
N PRO A 3 -32.55 19.94 47.97
CA PRO A 3 -32.17 21.07 47.12
C PRO A 3 -30.71 21.52 47.33
N ASP A 4 -30.03 20.99 48.35
CA ASP A 4 -28.69 21.42 48.77
C ASP A 4 -27.54 20.69 48.07
N LEU A 5 -27.83 19.68 47.23
CA LEU A 5 -26.80 18.93 46.52
C LEU A 5 -26.36 19.67 45.26
N SER A 6 -25.06 19.98 45.17
CA SER A 6 -24.49 20.59 43.97
C SER A 6 -24.55 19.61 42.79
N ILE A 7 -24.54 20.12 41.55
CA ILE A 7 -24.49 19.27 40.35
C ILE A 7 -23.22 18.41 40.32
N GLN A 8 -22.13 18.86 40.95
CA GLN A 8 -20.89 18.11 41.10
C GLN A 8 -21.09 16.87 41.98
N ASP A 9 -21.76 17.04 43.12
CA ASP A 9 -22.05 15.93 44.04
C ASP A 9 -23.05 14.95 43.41
N VAL A 10 -24.06 15.46 42.71
CA VAL A 10 -25.03 14.63 41.99
C VAL A 10 -24.31 13.80 40.92
N THR A 11 -23.50 14.40 40.05
CA THR A 11 -22.78 13.68 39.00
C THR A 11 -21.78 12.67 39.57
N ALA A 12 -21.08 12.98 40.66
CA ALA A 12 -20.19 12.03 41.35
C ALA A 12 -20.97 10.82 41.92
N LEU A 13 -22.15 11.06 42.51
CA LEU A 13 -23.03 9.99 42.99
C LEU A 13 -23.50 9.10 41.83
N LEU A 14 -23.86 9.68 40.67
CA LEU A 14 -24.26 8.89 39.49
C LEU A 14 -23.12 8.00 38.98
N VAL A 15 -21.87 8.46 39.02
CA VAL A 15 -20.69 7.64 38.68
C VAL A 15 -20.59 6.43 39.62
N SER A 16 -20.64 6.67 40.93
CA SER A 16 -20.58 5.57 41.91
C SER A 16 -21.74 4.57 41.77
N LEU A 17 -22.96 5.06 41.52
CA LEU A 17 -24.13 4.23 41.31
C LEU A 17 -24.02 3.38 40.04
N THR A 18 -23.47 3.95 38.96
CA THR A 18 -23.21 3.23 37.71
C THR A 18 -22.17 2.13 37.90
N ASN A 19 -21.07 2.43 38.59
CA ASN A 19 -20.04 1.44 38.90
C ASN A 19 -20.58 0.29 39.78
N LEU A 20 -21.45 0.62 40.75
CA LEU A 20 -22.14 -0.39 41.56
C LEU A 20 -23.05 -1.27 40.71
N ALA A 21 -23.86 -0.67 39.83
CA ALA A 21 -24.75 -1.41 38.92
C ALA A 21 -23.97 -2.32 37.98
N LEU A 22 -22.89 -1.82 37.38
CA LEU A 22 -22.00 -2.60 36.49
C LEU A 22 -21.29 -3.74 37.22
N SER A 23 -20.91 -3.55 38.49
CA SER A 23 -20.20 -4.57 39.26
C SER A 23 -21.13 -5.64 39.84
N CYS A 24 -22.32 -5.25 40.30
CA CYS A 24 -23.25 -6.16 40.97
C CYS A 24 -24.26 -6.80 40.02
N TYR A 25 -24.64 -6.13 38.93
CA TYR A 25 -25.69 -6.54 38.01
C TYR A 25 -25.32 -6.27 36.53
N PRO A 26 -24.22 -6.86 36.02
CA PRO A 26 -23.74 -6.59 34.66
C PRO A 26 -24.77 -6.95 33.57
N ASP A 27 -25.63 -7.94 33.80
CA ASP A 27 -26.62 -8.39 32.82
C ASP A 27 -27.88 -7.49 32.77
N ARG A 28 -28.06 -6.57 33.73
CA ARG A 28 -29.25 -5.72 33.84
C ARG A 28 -28.96 -4.32 33.30
N LEU A 29 -29.00 -4.20 31.98
CA LEU A 29 -28.77 -2.94 31.25
C LEU A 29 -29.71 -1.80 31.70
N GLU A 30 -30.94 -2.13 32.11
CA GLU A 30 -31.96 -1.20 32.59
C GLU A 30 -31.45 -0.28 33.71
N TYR A 31 -30.65 -0.79 34.64
CA TYR A 31 -30.17 0.01 35.77
C TYR A 31 -29.18 1.08 35.32
N VAL A 32 -28.28 0.74 34.41
CA VAL A 32 -27.33 1.69 33.85
C VAL A 32 -28.07 2.71 32.98
N ASP A 33 -29.01 2.27 32.15
CA ASP A 33 -29.78 3.17 31.29
C ASP A 33 -30.63 4.18 32.09
N GLN A 34 -31.25 3.76 33.19
CA GLN A 34 -31.98 4.66 34.09
C GLN A 34 -31.07 5.74 34.72
N VAL A 35 -29.85 5.37 35.10
CA VAL A 35 -28.88 6.33 35.65
C VAL A 35 -28.44 7.33 34.58
N LEU A 36 -28.21 6.87 33.34
CA LEU A 36 -27.89 7.73 32.20
C LEU A 36 -29.05 8.67 31.85
N GLY A 37 -30.30 8.17 31.84
CA GLY A 37 -31.49 8.98 31.62
C GLY A 37 -31.68 10.05 32.69
N PHE A 38 -31.42 9.71 33.96
CA PHE A 38 -31.44 10.69 35.04
C PHE A 38 -30.32 11.73 34.92
N ALA A 39 -29.11 11.31 34.53
CA ALA A 39 -28.00 12.22 34.25
C ALA A 39 -28.36 13.20 33.13
N LYS A 40 -28.97 12.72 32.04
CA LYS A 40 -29.45 13.55 30.93
C LYS A 40 -30.43 14.62 31.41
N MET A 41 -31.45 14.24 32.18
CA MET A 41 -32.41 15.21 32.74
C MET A 41 -31.70 16.28 33.58
N LYS A 42 -30.74 15.88 34.42
CA LYS A 42 -29.98 16.84 35.25
C LYS A 42 -29.09 17.76 34.44
N VAL A 43 -28.45 17.26 33.39
CA VAL A 43 -27.66 18.10 32.46
C VAL A 43 -28.56 19.11 31.76
N GLN A 44 -29.77 18.73 31.37
CA GLN A 44 -30.74 19.64 30.74
C GLN A 44 -31.29 20.69 31.71
N GLU A 45 -31.62 20.30 32.94
CA GLU A 45 -32.09 21.22 33.99
C GLU A 45 -31.05 22.29 34.35
N HIS A 46 -29.76 21.95 34.27
CA HIS A 46 -28.65 22.83 34.61
C HIS A 46 -27.87 23.34 33.39
N ALA A 47 -28.46 23.30 32.19
CA ALA A 47 -27.79 23.67 30.94
C ALA A 47 -27.25 25.11 30.95
N ASP A 48 -27.99 26.05 31.55
CA ASP A 48 -27.61 27.46 31.66
C ASP A 48 -26.75 27.75 32.92
N SER A 49 -26.49 26.75 33.76
CA SER A 49 -25.74 26.93 35.00
C SER A 49 -24.23 26.86 34.75
N PRO A 50 -23.42 27.81 35.27
CA PRO A 50 -21.96 27.75 35.16
C PRO A 50 -21.36 26.51 35.86
N ASP A 51 -22.08 25.93 36.82
CA ASP A 51 -21.62 24.76 37.58
C ASP A 51 -21.55 23.49 36.73
N LEU A 52 -22.34 23.41 35.65
CA LEU A 52 -22.28 22.28 34.70
C LEU A 52 -20.97 22.32 33.90
N HIS A 53 -20.50 23.51 33.56
CA HIS A 53 -19.24 23.73 32.84
C HIS A 53 -18.00 23.67 33.75
N HIS A 54 -18.19 23.45 35.06
CA HIS A 54 -17.08 23.27 35.98
C HIS A 54 -16.28 21.99 35.62
N PRO A 55 -14.94 22.03 35.64
CA PRO A 55 -14.10 20.89 35.25
C PRO A 55 -14.44 19.58 35.98
N ALA A 56 -14.80 19.65 37.27
CA ALA A 56 -15.22 18.49 38.05
C ALA A 56 -16.51 17.84 37.51
N SER A 57 -17.54 18.64 37.18
CA SER A 57 -18.79 18.15 36.59
C SER A 57 -18.54 17.46 35.24
N ILE A 58 -17.69 18.07 34.39
CA ILE A 58 -17.31 17.52 33.08
C ILE A 58 -16.57 16.19 33.25
N GLN A 59 -15.60 16.11 34.17
CA GLN A 59 -14.86 14.88 34.45
C GLN A 59 -15.78 13.77 35.00
N ASN A 60 -16.73 14.10 35.88
CA ASN A 60 -17.69 13.14 36.39
C ASN A 60 -18.61 12.60 35.29
N LEU A 61 -19.14 13.46 34.42
CA LEU A 61 -19.97 13.04 33.28
C LEU A 61 -19.18 12.21 32.26
N LEU A 62 -17.92 12.55 32.03
CA LEU A 62 -17.02 11.74 31.23
C LEU A 62 -16.79 10.36 31.86
N ALA A 63 -16.49 10.31 33.16
CA ALA A 63 -16.32 9.05 33.89
C ALA A 63 -17.60 8.19 33.86
N LEU A 64 -18.77 8.82 33.94
CA LEU A 64 -20.07 8.17 33.85
C LEU A 64 -20.25 7.44 32.51
N LEU A 65 -19.87 8.08 31.40
CA LEU A 65 -19.97 7.50 30.05
C LEU A 65 -18.85 6.50 29.76
N LEU A 66 -17.67 6.67 30.36
CA LEU A 66 -16.56 5.71 30.23
C LEU A 66 -16.77 4.42 31.01
N ALA A 67 -17.52 4.45 32.13
CA ALA A 67 -17.73 3.26 32.95
C ALA A 67 -18.37 2.09 32.16
N PRO A 68 -19.48 2.27 31.42
CA PRO A 68 -20.03 1.23 30.54
C PRO A 68 -19.04 0.72 29.49
N ILE A 69 -18.26 1.60 28.86
CA ILE A 69 -17.29 1.24 27.81
C ILE A 69 -16.19 0.32 28.35
N ASN A 70 -15.75 0.56 29.58
CA ASN A 70 -14.66 -0.19 30.21
C ASN A 70 -15.14 -1.49 30.87
N SER A 71 -16.41 -1.56 31.28
CA SER A 71 -16.96 -2.71 32.01
C SER A 71 -17.60 -3.75 31.09
N TYR A 72 -18.28 -3.34 30.02
CA TYR A 72 -18.88 -4.31 29.09
C TYR A 72 -17.82 -4.93 28.17
N LEU A 73 -18.00 -6.21 27.85
CA LEU A 73 -17.10 -6.95 26.96
C LEU A 73 -17.13 -6.44 25.52
N THR A 74 -18.31 -6.01 25.06
CA THR A 74 -18.54 -5.62 23.68
C THR A 74 -19.21 -4.26 23.65
N VAL A 75 -18.64 -3.32 22.90
CA VAL A 75 -19.20 -1.97 22.70
C VAL A 75 -20.62 -2.00 22.12
N LEU A 76 -20.99 -3.05 21.40
CA LEU A 76 -22.34 -3.25 20.86
C LEU A 76 -23.42 -3.26 21.94
N THR A 77 -23.10 -3.63 23.20
CA THR A 77 -24.08 -3.56 24.30
C THR A 77 -24.50 -2.11 24.60
N LEU A 78 -23.66 -1.13 24.28
CA LEU A 78 -23.97 0.29 24.44
C LEU A 78 -25.08 0.74 23.48
N LEU A 79 -25.24 0.06 22.33
CA LEU A 79 -26.32 0.33 21.38
C LEU A 79 -27.70 -0.01 21.96
N ALA A 80 -27.76 -0.92 22.94
CA ALA A 80 -28.97 -1.26 23.65
C ALA A 80 -29.33 -0.25 24.76
N LEU A 81 -28.48 0.76 25.02
CA LEU A 81 -28.70 1.82 26.01
C LEU A 81 -29.21 3.10 25.31
N PRO A 82 -30.53 3.32 25.19
CA PRO A 82 -31.06 4.45 24.43
C PRO A 82 -30.60 5.81 24.97
N ASN A 83 -30.43 5.94 26.30
CA ASN A 83 -30.02 7.21 26.91
C ASN A 83 -28.52 7.48 26.76
N PHE A 84 -27.71 6.50 26.36
CA PHE A 84 -26.26 6.66 26.21
C PHE A 84 -25.93 7.64 25.09
N GLN A 85 -26.49 7.41 23.89
CA GLN A 85 -26.24 8.28 22.73
C GLN A 85 -26.78 9.69 22.96
N GLU A 86 -27.95 9.81 23.58
CA GLU A 86 -28.54 11.11 23.88
C GLU A 86 -27.71 11.92 24.89
N LEU A 87 -27.19 11.27 25.94
CA LEU A 87 -26.32 11.92 26.91
C LEU A 87 -24.98 12.33 26.29
N LEU A 88 -24.41 11.48 25.42
CA LEU A 88 -23.18 11.76 24.69
C LEU A 88 -23.30 13.03 23.84
N LEU A 89 -24.40 13.22 23.11
CA LEU A 89 -24.59 14.37 22.22
C LEU A 89 -24.58 15.71 22.98
N VAL A 90 -25.05 15.72 24.24
CA VAL A 90 -25.10 16.94 25.07
C VAL A 90 -23.75 17.26 25.73
N GLN A 91 -22.77 16.34 25.68
CA GLN A 91 -21.45 16.59 26.27
C GLN A 91 -20.62 17.62 25.48
N PRO A 92 -19.66 18.31 26.14
CA PRO A 92 -18.68 19.14 25.47
C PRO A 92 -17.84 18.38 24.45
N PHE A 93 -17.32 19.08 23.43
CA PHE A 93 -16.52 18.52 22.34
C PHE A 93 -15.39 17.59 22.82
N LEU A 94 -14.57 18.03 23.80
CA LEU A 94 -13.44 17.23 24.31
C LEU A 94 -13.90 15.92 24.95
N SER A 95 -15.03 15.92 25.66
CA SER A 95 -15.59 14.71 26.25
C SER A 95 -16.11 13.76 25.18
N ARG A 96 -16.81 14.28 24.15
CA ARG A 96 -17.28 13.47 23.02
C ARG A 96 -16.11 12.87 22.23
N ARG A 97 -15.03 13.62 22.01
CA ARG A 97 -13.78 13.15 21.39
C ARG A 97 -13.15 12.01 22.19
N ALA A 98 -12.98 12.18 23.51
CA ALA A 98 -12.42 11.16 24.39
C ALA A 98 -13.25 9.86 24.42
N ILE A 99 -14.58 10.00 24.42
CA ILE A 99 -15.50 8.86 24.36
C ILE A 99 -15.38 8.14 23.01
N GLY A 100 -15.37 8.88 21.90
CA GLY A 100 -15.17 8.30 20.56
C GLY A 100 -13.87 7.49 20.48
N HIS A 101 -12.76 8.01 21.00
CA HIS A 101 -11.50 7.25 21.06
C HIS A 101 -11.62 6.00 21.94
N SER A 102 -12.27 6.10 23.09
CA SER A 102 -12.44 4.96 24.01
C SER A 102 -13.30 3.85 23.39
N VAL A 103 -14.34 4.23 22.64
CA VAL A 103 -15.18 3.30 21.87
C VAL A 103 -14.35 2.57 20.82
N VAL A 104 -13.61 3.29 19.98
CA VAL A 104 -12.74 2.69 18.95
C VAL A 104 -11.64 1.83 19.58
N ALA A 105 -11.00 2.31 20.65
CA ALA A 105 -9.97 1.57 21.35
C ALA A 105 -10.50 0.26 21.95
N SER A 106 -11.72 0.27 22.50
CA SER A 106 -12.37 -0.95 23.02
C SER A 106 -12.67 -1.96 21.91
N ILE A 107 -13.21 -1.50 20.76
CA ILE A 107 -13.44 -2.34 19.58
C ILE A 107 -12.14 -2.99 19.09
N LEU A 108 -11.06 -2.21 18.99
CA LEU A 108 -9.76 -2.70 18.55
C LEU A 108 -9.09 -3.64 19.57
N LYS A 109 -9.20 -3.34 20.86
CA LYS A 109 -8.62 -4.15 21.93
C LYS A 109 -9.26 -5.53 22.01
N ASN A 110 -10.57 -5.60 21.81
CA ASN A 110 -11.35 -6.83 21.90
C ASN A 110 -11.56 -7.50 20.52
N GLU A 111 -11.00 -6.93 19.46
CA GLU A 111 -11.19 -7.37 18.06
C GLU A 111 -12.67 -7.64 17.72
N THR A 112 -13.55 -6.72 18.15
CA THR A 112 -14.99 -6.89 17.99
C THR A 112 -15.36 -6.75 16.51
N HIS A 113 -15.82 -7.85 15.90
CA HIS A 113 -16.36 -7.84 14.56
C HIS A 113 -17.75 -7.19 14.52
N ILE A 114 -17.92 -6.21 13.63
CA ILE A 114 -19.21 -5.57 13.37
C ILE A 114 -19.74 -6.14 12.06
N ALA A 115 -20.84 -6.88 12.13
CA ALA A 115 -21.45 -7.53 10.96
C ALA A 115 -22.67 -6.78 10.43
N ASP A 116 -23.48 -6.20 11.32
CA ASP A 116 -24.75 -5.60 10.94
C ASP A 116 -24.61 -4.11 10.54
N PRO A 117 -25.27 -3.65 9.46
CA PRO A 117 -25.24 -2.25 9.06
C PRO A 117 -25.82 -1.31 10.13
N VAL A 118 -26.82 -1.76 10.88
CA VAL A 118 -27.44 -1.00 11.98
C VAL A 118 -26.42 -0.76 13.10
N ASP A 119 -25.69 -1.81 13.48
CA ASP A 119 -24.64 -1.73 14.50
C ASP A 119 -23.48 -0.84 14.05
N CYS A 120 -23.09 -0.95 12.77
CA CYS A 120 -22.07 -0.10 12.18
C CYS A 120 -22.45 1.38 12.27
N LYS A 121 -23.68 1.72 11.88
CA LYS A 121 -24.19 3.09 12.00
C LYS A 121 -24.20 3.56 13.45
N GLY A 122 -24.70 2.75 14.38
CA GLY A 122 -24.73 3.08 15.80
C GLY A 122 -23.34 3.34 16.38
N VAL A 123 -22.35 2.51 16.04
CA VAL A 123 -20.95 2.70 16.44
C VAL A 123 -20.36 3.98 15.84
N LEU A 124 -20.59 4.24 14.55
CA LEU A 124 -20.09 5.44 13.89
C LEU A 124 -20.76 6.72 14.43
N ASP A 125 -22.03 6.65 14.83
CA ASP A 125 -22.73 7.75 15.49
C ASP A 125 -22.19 8.02 16.90
N MET A 126 -21.82 6.98 17.67
CA MET A 126 -21.08 7.16 18.93
C MET A 126 -19.71 7.83 18.70
N CYS A 127 -19.09 7.57 17.55
CA CYS A 127 -17.83 8.15 17.14
C CYS A 127 -17.98 9.41 16.27
N HIS A 128 -19.14 10.06 16.24
CA HIS A 128 -19.46 11.15 15.30
C HIS A 128 -18.43 12.29 15.28
N VAL A 129 -17.80 12.60 16.42
CA VAL A 129 -16.75 13.64 16.51
C VAL A 129 -15.48 13.27 15.73
N LEU A 130 -15.16 11.99 15.66
CA LEU A 130 -14.02 11.47 14.89
C LEU A 130 -14.39 11.31 13.40
N VAL A 131 -15.66 11.08 13.10
CA VAL A 131 -16.16 10.86 11.73
C VAL A 131 -16.46 12.17 11.00
N ARG A 132 -17.02 13.17 11.69
CA ARG A 132 -17.58 14.39 11.10
C ARG A 132 -17.00 15.64 11.74
N ASP A 133 -16.85 16.69 10.95
CA ASP A 133 -16.47 18.00 11.47
C ASP A 133 -17.56 18.57 12.38
N GLN A 134 -17.15 18.97 13.58
CA GLN A 134 -18.04 19.52 14.58
C GLN A 134 -17.99 21.04 14.56
N ARG A 135 -19.16 21.69 14.57
CA ARG A 135 -19.25 23.17 14.53
C ARG A 135 -18.70 23.84 15.79
N ASP A 136 -18.58 23.10 16.89
CA ASP A 136 -18.14 23.56 18.21
C ASP A 136 -16.67 23.23 18.52
N ALA A 137 -15.91 22.64 17.57
CA ALA A 137 -14.50 22.25 17.73
C ALA A 137 -13.52 23.40 18.09
N GLY A 138 -13.98 24.66 18.11
CA GLY A 138 -13.18 25.83 18.52
C GLY A 138 -13.61 26.56 19.77
N VAL A 139 -14.67 26.10 20.45
CA VAL A 139 -15.17 26.74 21.67
C VAL A 139 -14.57 26.00 22.88
N GLY A 140 -13.50 26.54 23.46
CA GLY A 140 -12.96 26.06 24.75
C GLY A 140 -11.50 25.61 24.80
N MET A 141 -10.70 25.80 23.74
CA MET A 141 -9.24 25.59 23.84
C MET A 141 -8.59 26.74 24.61
N PRO A 142 -7.91 26.50 25.75
CA PRO A 142 -7.06 27.52 26.36
C PRO A 142 -5.90 27.76 25.39
N THR A 143 -5.84 28.96 24.80
CA THR A 143 -4.69 29.40 24.03
C THR A 143 -3.48 29.53 24.95
N GLN A 144 -2.72 28.45 25.12
CA GLN A 144 -1.49 28.43 25.89
C GLN A 144 -0.32 28.00 24.99
N MET A 145 0.07 28.89 24.08
CA MET A 145 1.47 29.30 23.88
C MET A 145 1.46 30.39 22.80
N GLY A 146 1.97 31.56 23.16
CA GLY A 146 1.87 32.75 22.33
C GLY A 146 2.71 32.64 21.09
N HIS A 147 2.07 32.66 19.92
CA HIS A 147 2.51 33.35 18.70
C HIS A 147 1.25 33.89 18.01
N ARG A 148 0.88 35.14 18.35
CA ARG A 148 -0.15 35.89 17.63
C ARG A 148 0.40 36.24 16.23
N GLN A 149 -0.10 35.60 15.19
CA GLN A 149 -0.19 36.23 13.88
C GLN A 149 -1.62 36.76 13.68
N PRO A 150 -1.80 38.02 13.26
CA PRO A 150 -3.12 38.61 13.11
C PRO A 150 -3.74 38.23 11.75
N MET A 151 -4.95 37.67 11.81
CA MET A 151 -6.05 37.76 10.83
C MET A 151 -5.70 37.62 9.34
N ALA A 152 -5.93 36.42 8.81
CA ALA A 152 -6.47 36.25 7.46
C ALA A 152 -7.43 35.04 7.41
N SER A 153 -8.67 35.33 7.00
CA SER A 153 -9.74 34.42 6.60
C SER A 153 -10.49 33.59 7.65
N ARG A 154 -11.82 33.65 7.53
CA ARG A 154 -12.81 32.94 8.33
C ARG A 154 -12.66 31.41 8.18
N GLY A 155 -12.58 30.70 9.30
CA GLY A 155 -13.27 29.41 9.45
C GLY A 155 -12.51 28.11 9.19
N GLN A 156 -11.18 28.11 9.05
CA GLN A 156 -10.41 26.87 9.01
C GLN A 156 -9.47 26.85 10.22
N GLN A 157 -9.86 26.13 11.26
CA GLN A 157 -8.88 25.64 12.23
C GLN A 157 -7.92 24.74 11.45
N THR A 158 -6.68 25.17 11.28
CA THR A 158 -5.59 24.30 10.83
C THR A 158 -5.31 23.30 11.95
N TYR A 159 -6.07 22.20 11.96
CA TYR A 159 -5.61 20.98 12.60
C TYR A 159 -4.25 20.63 12.02
N ASP A 160 -3.32 20.23 12.87
CA ASP A 160 -2.08 19.65 12.40
C ASP A 160 -2.44 18.41 11.56
N PRO A 161 -2.06 18.35 10.27
CA PRO A 161 -2.33 17.18 9.45
C PRO A 161 -1.77 15.88 10.05
N GLU A 162 -0.72 15.95 10.87
CA GLU A 162 -0.17 14.79 11.58
C GLU A 162 -1.10 14.32 12.71
N GLU A 163 -1.61 15.23 13.56
CA GLU A 163 -2.57 14.89 14.61
C GLU A 163 -3.85 14.29 14.01
N MET A 164 -4.37 14.90 12.94
CA MET A 164 -5.53 14.36 12.23
C MET A 164 -5.24 12.98 11.63
N ALA A 165 -4.05 12.74 11.09
CA ALA A 165 -3.67 11.44 10.58
C ALA A 165 -3.61 10.37 11.68
N GLU A 166 -3.05 10.70 12.86
CA GLU A 166 -3.01 9.79 14.00
C GLU A 166 -4.42 9.40 14.47
N GLU A 167 -5.32 10.39 14.60
CA GLU A 167 -6.71 10.15 14.98
C GLU A 167 -7.44 9.29 13.96
N GLN A 168 -7.34 9.65 12.68
CA GLN A 168 -7.99 8.89 11.61
C GLN A 168 -7.38 7.49 11.45
N GLY A 169 -6.14 7.28 11.88
CA GLY A 169 -5.52 5.96 11.97
C GLY A 169 -6.30 4.98 12.84
N TRP A 170 -6.96 5.44 13.92
CA TRP A 170 -7.81 4.59 14.75
C TRP A 170 -9.06 4.14 14.00
N LEU A 171 -9.74 5.07 13.31
CA LEU A 171 -10.90 4.73 12.48
C LEU A 171 -10.52 3.84 11.31
N ALA A 172 -9.39 4.11 10.66
CA ALA A 172 -8.87 3.30 9.55
C ALA A 172 -8.65 1.83 9.97
N ARG A 173 -8.09 1.60 11.17
CA ARG A 173 -7.94 0.25 11.73
C ARG A 173 -9.28 -0.40 12.05
N MET A 174 -10.22 0.36 12.62
CA MET A 174 -11.56 -0.14 12.94
C MET A 174 -12.32 -0.59 11.69
N VAL A 175 -12.15 0.08 10.55
CA VAL A 175 -12.78 -0.30 9.28
C VAL A 175 -12.45 -1.75 8.89
N HIS A 176 -11.27 -2.27 9.24
CA HIS A 176 -10.91 -3.66 8.96
C HIS A 176 -11.64 -4.70 9.82
N LEU A 177 -12.32 -4.28 10.89
CA LEU A 177 -13.18 -5.15 11.72
C LEU A 177 -14.62 -5.19 11.23
N LEU A 178 -14.98 -4.36 10.23
CA LEU A 178 -16.24 -4.46 9.52
C LEU A 178 -16.24 -5.73 8.67
N HIS A 179 -17.02 -6.73 9.07
CA HIS A 179 -17.06 -8.03 8.41
C HIS A 179 -18.50 -8.42 8.10
N ASN A 180 -18.87 -8.28 6.83
CA ASN A 180 -20.10 -8.83 6.29
C ASN A 180 -19.78 -9.57 4.99
N ASP A 181 -20.62 -10.53 4.63
CA ASP A 181 -20.57 -11.21 3.34
C ASP A 181 -21.22 -10.39 2.23
N ASP A 182 -21.95 -9.32 2.55
CA ASP A 182 -22.56 -8.40 1.58
C ASP A 182 -21.92 -7.01 1.60
N LEU A 183 -22.17 -6.23 0.55
CA LEU A 183 -21.65 -4.88 0.34
C LEU A 183 -22.33 -3.84 1.26
N ASP A 184 -23.49 -4.14 1.82
CA ASP A 184 -24.35 -3.19 2.55
C ASP A 184 -23.66 -2.56 3.76
N LEU A 185 -22.86 -3.35 4.49
CA LEU A 185 -22.10 -2.86 5.64
C LEU A 185 -21.08 -1.78 5.23
N LEU A 186 -20.35 -2.00 4.14
CA LEU A 186 -19.38 -1.04 3.62
C LEU A 186 -20.06 0.20 3.03
N GLN A 187 -21.25 0.04 2.43
CA GLN A 187 -22.06 1.17 1.97
C GLN A 187 -22.48 2.06 3.13
N GLU A 188 -22.93 1.49 4.24
CA GLU A 188 -23.33 2.26 5.42
C GLU A 188 -22.14 3.00 6.03
N ALA A 189 -20.99 2.33 6.16
CA ALA A 189 -19.75 2.96 6.60
C ALA A 189 -19.33 4.12 5.67
N ARG A 190 -19.41 3.94 4.34
CA ARG A 190 -19.13 4.99 3.37
C ARG A 190 -20.05 6.20 3.52
N LYS A 191 -21.36 5.99 3.76
CA LYS A 191 -22.30 7.10 3.99
C LYS A 191 -21.84 7.94 5.19
N ALA A 192 -21.53 7.31 6.32
CA ALA A 192 -21.07 8.01 7.51
C ALA A 192 -19.75 8.77 7.27
N PHE A 193 -18.74 8.14 6.66
CA PHE A 193 -17.44 8.79 6.40
C PHE A 193 -17.51 9.90 5.35
N SER A 194 -18.49 9.88 4.45
CA SER A 194 -18.66 10.93 3.43
C SER A 194 -18.92 12.32 4.03
N GLU A 195 -19.38 12.37 5.29
CA GLU A 195 -19.61 13.59 6.05
C GLU A 195 -18.33 14.15 6.71
N GLY A 196 -17.20 13.43 6.61
CA GLY A 196 -15.94 13.78 7.26
C GLY A 196 -15.02 14.74 6.50
N GLY A 197 -15.42 15.24 5.32
CA GLY A 197 -14.60 16.17 4.55
C GLY A 197 -13.23 15.58 4.16
N ASP A 198 -12.15 16.25 4.54
CA ASP A 198 -10.77 15.85 4.20
C ASP A 198 -10.32 14.56 4.91
N ARG A 199 -11.02 14.15 5.98
CA ARG A 199 -10.75 12.91 6.73
C ARG A 199 -10.88 11.65 5.88
N ILE A 200 -11.62 11.74 4.75
CA ILE A 200 -11.74 10.64 3.80
C ILE A 200 -10.39 10.18 3.25
N ARG A 201 -9.35 11.03 3.30
CA ARG A 201 -7.96 10.69 2.97
C ARG A 201 -7.49 9.38 3.62
N TRP A 202 -7.91 9.13 4.86
CA TRP A 202 -7.44 8.00 5.65
C TRP A 202 -8.51 6.90 5.84
N THR A 203 -9.80 7.23 5.71
CA THR A 203 -10.89 6.26 5.90
C THR A 203 -11.34 5.57 4.62
N TYR A 204 -11.18 6.19 3.44
CA TYR A 204 -11.56 5.57 2.17
C TYR A 204 -10.58 4.50 1.68
N PRO A 205 -9.25 4.65 1.81
CA PRO A 205 -8.32 3.57 1.49
C PRO A 205 -8.65 2.24 2.18
N PRO A 206 -8.87 2.17 3.52
CA PRO A 206 -9.23 0.91 4.16
C PRO A 206 -10.61 0.40 3.75
N LEU A 207 -11.59 1.27 3.41
CA LEU A 207 -12.86 0.84 2.82
C LEU A 207 -12.65 0.15 1.47
N ALA A 208 -11.83 0.73 0.59
CA ALA A 208 -11.50 0.14 -0.71
C ALA A 208 -10.80 -1.21 -0.53
N ILE A 209 -9.85 -1.32 0.40
CA ILE A 209 -9.17 -2.58 0.72
C ILE A 209 -10.16 -3.63 1.26
N CYS A 210 -11.10 -3.25 2.14
CA CYS A 210 -12.12 -4.18 2.62
C CYS A 210 -13.05 -4.65 1.50
N ALA A 211 -13.41 -3.78 0.56
CA ALA A 211 -14.17 -4.16 -0.63
C ALA A 211 -13.36 -5.08 -1.56
N LEU A 212 -12.05 -4.87 -1.71
CA LEU A 212 -11.20 -5.81 -2.47
C LEU A 212 -11.09 -7.18 -1.78
N LYS A 213 -11.04 -7.22 -0.44
CA LYS A 213 -11.13 -8.46 0.35
C LYS A 213 -12.49 -9.15 0.14
N LEU A 214 -13.58 -8.38 0.08
CA LEU A 214 -14.91 -8.89 -0.28
C LEU A 214 -14.94 -9.44 -1.71
N ALA A 215 -14.31 -8.78 -2.67
CA ALA A 215 -14.22 -9.25 -4.06
C ALA A 215 -13.51 -10.61 -4.14
N ARG A 216 -12.41 -10.80 -3.40
CA ARG A 216 -11.75 -12.11 -3.31
C ARG A 216 -12.67 -13.20 -2.74
N ARG A 217 -13.47 -12.88 -1.72
CA ARG A 217 -14.47 -13.81 -1.14
C ARG A 217 -15.58 -14.16 -2.13
N TYR A 218 -16.09 -13.17 -2.87
CA TYR A 218 -17.05 -13.42 -3.95
C TYR A 218 -16.44 -14.35 -4.99
N ASN A 219 -15.22 -14.09 -5.45
CA ASN A 219 -14.56 -14.92 -6.46
C ASN A 219 -14.43 -16.39 -6.00
N TYR A 220 -14.06 -16.62 -4.74
CA TYR A 220 -14.01 -17.96 -4.16
C TYR A 220 -15.38 -18.68 -4.16
N ARG A 221 -16.48 -17.92 -4.07
CA ARG A 221 -17.85 -18.42 -4.04
C ARG A 221 -18.54 -18.42 -5.42
N GLN A 222 -17.82 -18.18 -6.52
CA GLN A 222 -18.42 -18.02 -7.86
C GLN A 222 -19.35 -19.16 -8.29
N HIS A 223 -19.03 -20.40 -7.90
CA HIS A 223 -19.81 -21.59 -8.28
C HIS A 223 -21.04 -21.84 -7.40
N TYR A 224 -21.16 -21.12 -6.28
CA TYR A 224 -22.23 -21.31 -5.30
C TYR A 224 -23.32 -20.24 -5.40
N ASP A 225 -23.02 -19.07 -5.97
CA ASP A 225 -23.95 -17.95 -6.06
C ASP A 225 -24.28 -17.64 -7.52
N ALA A 226 -25.54 -17.85 -7.90
CA ALA A 226 -26.03 -17.58 -9.26
C ALA A 226 -26.01 -16.09 -9.63
N GLU A 227 -26.05 -15.20 -8.62
CA GLU A 227 -26.01 -13.75 -8.82
C GLU A 227 -24.59 -13.17 -8.65
N TRP A 228 -23.58 -14.04 -8.55
CA TRP A 228 -22.19 -13.67 -8.32
C TRP A 228 -21.69 -12.57 -9.25
N GLU A 229 -21.93 -12.70 -10.56
CA GLU A 229 -21.44 -11.75 -11.56
C GLU A 229 -22.05 -10.36 -11.32
N THR A 230 -23.35 -10.30 -11.05
CA THR A 230 -24.06 -9.04 -10.75
C THR A 230 -23.54 -8.39 -9.47
N LYS A 231 -23.32 -9.19 -8.41
CA LYS A 231 -22.74 -8.71 -7.14
C LYS A 231 -21.31 -8.23 -7.32
N MET A 232 -20.49 -8.96 -8.08
CA MET A 232 -19.10 -8.62 -8.36
C MET A 232 -18.99 -7.33 -9.17
N THR A 233 -19.77 -7.19 -10.24
CA THR A 233 -19.84 -5.95 -11.03
C THR A 233 -20.33 -4.77 -10.18
N GLY A 234 -21.34 -4.97 -9.34
CA GLY A 234 -21.83 -3.95 -8.40
C GLY A 234 -20.75 -3.50 -7.41
N LEU A 235 -19.99 -4.45 -6.88
CA LEU A 235 -18.86 -4.19 -5.99
C LEU A 235 -17.75 -3.38 -6.65
N PHE A 236 -17.32 -3.74 -7.87
CA PHE A 236 -16.29 -3.00 -8.59
C PHE A 236 -16.74 -1.58 -8.98
N LYS A 237 -18.00 -1.41 -9.41
CA LYS A 237 -18.58 -0.07 -9.63
C LYS A 237 -18.56 0.76 -8.35
N TRP A 238 -18.86 0.14 -7.20
CA TRP A 238 -18.77 0.82 -5.92
C TRP A 238 -17.33 1.20 -5.54
N ILE A 239 -16.36 0.30 -5.75
CA ILE A 239 -14.92 0.59 -5.56
C ILE A 239 -14.50 1.78 -6.42
N HIS A 240 -14.85 1.78 -7.71
CA HIS A 240 -14.58 2.89 -8.61
C HIS A 240 -15.10 4.22 -8.06
N GLN A 241 -16.34 4.25 -7.57
CA GLN A 241 -16.91 5.47 -6.99
C GLN A 241 -16.16 5.94 -5.74
N VAL A 242 -15.75 5.03 -4.85
CA VAL A 242 -14.96 5.37 -3.66
C VAL A 242 -13.62 5.99 -4.06
N LEU A 243 -12.91 5.36 -5.01
CA LEU A 243 -11.62 5.84 -5.50
C LEU A 243 -11.73 7.16 -6.28
N SER A 244 -12.79 7.33 -7.07
CA SER A 244 -13.07 8.58 -7.79
C SER A 244 -13.32 9.74 -6.83
N VAL A 245 -14.06 9.52 -5.74
CA VAL A 245 -14.25 10.55 -4.70
C VAL A 245 -12.93 10.86 -3.98
N LEU A 246 -12.13 9.83 -3.66
CA LEU A 246 -10.82 10.01 -3.03
C LEU A 246 -9.86 10.83 -3.90
N TYR A 247 -9.83 10.56 -5.21
CA TYR A 247 -9.00 11.29 -6.17
C TYR A 247 -9.46 12.74 -6.31
N ASN A 248 -10.74 12.96 -6.59
CA ASN A 248 -11.27 14.28 -6.95
C ASN A 248 -11.42 15.24 -5.76
N ARG A 249 -11.55 14.75 -4.52
CA ARG A 249 -11.73 15.62 -3.34
C ARG A 249 -10.47 15.88 -2.54
N VAL A 250 -9.59 14.88 -2.44
CA VAL A 250 -8.44 14.91 -1.51
C VAL A 250 -7.10 14.97 -2.24
N GLU A 251 -7.11 14.74 -3.56
CA GLU A 251 -5.91 14.78 -4.42
C GLU A 251 -4.81 13.80 -3.98
N SER A 252 -5.20 12.67 -3.36
CA SER A 252 -4.25 11.60 -2.98
C SER A 252 -3.90 10.73 -4.19
N SER A 253 -3.21 11.31 -5.17
CA SER A 253 -2.97 10.74 -6.50
C SER A 253 -2.22 9.40 -6.45
N GLU A 254 -1.10 9.32 -5.75
CA GLU A 254 -0.32 8.07 -5.69
C GLU A 254 -1.08 6.92 -5.01
N MET A 255 -1.81 7.21 -3.92
CA MET A 255 -2.62 6.20 -3.23
C MET A 255 -3.75 5.71 -4.12
N CYS A 256 -4.44 6.63 -4.81
CA CYS A 256 -5.49 6.28 -5.76
C CYS A 256 -4.95 5.40 -6.89
N LEU A 257 -3.80 5.73 -7.47
CA LEU A 257 -3.17 4.92 -8.51
C LEU A 257 -2.91 3.49 -8.01
N ARG A 258 -2.33 3.33 -6.81
CA ARG A 258 -2.07 2.01 -6.22
C ARG A 258 -3.38 1.23 -6.00
N LEU A 259 -4.43 1.88 -5.49
CA LEU A 259 -5.74 1.25 -5.27
C LEU A 259 -6.44 0.87 -6.58
N TYR A 260 -6.34 1.69 -7.63
CA TYR A 260 -6.86 1.35 -8.96
C TYR A 260 -6.12 0.14 -9.56
N LEU A 261 -4.80 0.07 -9.41
CA LEU A 261 -4.03 -1.10 -9.84
C LEU A 261 -4.40 -2.36 -9.04
N GLN A 262 -4.69 -2.24 -7.74
CA GLN A 262 -5.20 -3.36 -6.94
C GLN A 262 -6.60 -3.80 -7.38
N ALA A 263 -7.47 -2.86 -7.72
CA ALA A 263 -8.79 -3.17 -8.29
C ALA A 263 -8.68 -3.85 -9.66
N LEU A 264 -7.73 -3.42 -10.50
CA LEU A 264 -7.41 -4.08 -11.77
C LEU A 264 -6.99 -5.54 -11.54
N GLN A 265 -6.06 -5.81 -10.62
CA GLN A 265 -5.63 -7.18 -10.31
C GLN A 265 -6.77 -8.05 -9.79
N ALA A 266 -7.66 -7.49 -8.97
CA ALA A 266 -8.84 -8.20 -8.49
C ALA A 266 -9.85 -8.48 -9.61
N ALA A 267 -10.06 -7.53 -10.54
CA ALA A 267 -10.92 -7.71 -11.70
C ALA A 267 -10.34 -8.72 -12.70
N ASP A 268 -9.02 -8.74 -12.89
CA ASP A 268 -8.29 -9.75 -13.67
C ASP A 268 -8.52 -11.16 -13.11
N ALA A 269 -8.39 -11.33 -11.80
CA ALA A 269 -8.65 -12.60 -11.13
C ALA A 269 -10.11 -13.05 -11.20
N ALA A 270 -11.05 -12.12 -11.36
CA ALA A 270 -12.46 -12.40 -11.57
C ALA A 270 -12.84 -12.58 -13.06
N GLY A 271 -11.90 -12.44 -13.99
CA GLY A 271 -12.16 -12.59 -15.43
C GLY A 271 -12.98 -11.45 -16.05
N LEU A 272 -13.08 -10.28 -15.40
CA LEU A 272 -13.91 -9.16 -15.86
C LEU A 272 -13.08 -8.14 -16.65
N GLU A 273 -12.91 -8.38 -17.96
CA GLU A 273 -12.02 -7.58 -18.83
C GLU A 273 -12.38 -6.09 -18.89
N GLU A 274 -13.66 -5.77 -19.09
CA GLU A 274 -14.12 -4.37 -19.25
C GLU A 274 -13.79 -3.52 -18.02
N LEU A 275 -14.04 -4.05 -16.82
CA LEU A 275 -13.75 -3.38 -15.56
C LEU A 275 -12.24 -3.26 -15.32
N ALA A 276 -11.47 -4.32 -15.61
CA ALA A 276 -10.01 -4.27 -15.51
C ALA A 276 -9.43 -3.20 -16.46
N TYR A 277 -9.97 -3.06 -17.67
CA TYR A 277 -9.56 -2.06 -18.63
C TYR A 277 -9.87 -0.64 -18.14
N GLU A 278 -11.07 -0.42 -17.60
CA GLU A 278 -11.47 0.87 -17.01
C GLU A 278 -10.52 1.28 -15.88
N PHE A 279 -10.18 0.36 -14.97
CA PHE A 279 -9.21 0.64 -13.90
C PHE A 279 -7.80 0.93 -14.42
N ALA A 280 -7.38 0.26 -15.50
CA ALA A 280 -6.10 0.55 -16.16
C ALA A 280 -6.08 1.97 -16.75
N VAL A 281 -7.16 2.37 -17.41
CA VAL A 281 -7.31 3.72 -17.97
C VAL A 281 -7.25 4.77 -16.86
N GLN A 282 -7.98 4.58 -15.76
CA GLN A 282 -7.94 5.51 -14.62
C GLN A 282 -6.53 5.61 -14.01
N ALA A 283 -5.79 4.49 -13.88
CA ALA A 283 -4.42 4.52 -13.41
C ALA A 283 -3.48 5.31 -14.36
N PHE A 284 -3.65 5.19 -15.68
CA PHE A 284 -2.92 6.01 -16.65
C PHE A 284 -3.30 7.49 -16.57
N THR A 285 -4.58 7.82 -16.43
CA THR A 285 -5.04 9.22 -16.29
C THR A 285 -4.41 9.88 -15.07
N ILE A 286 -4.40 9.21 -13.92
CA ILE A 286 -3.77 9.73 -12.69
C ILE A 286 -2.26 9.92 -12.89
N TYR A 287 -1.60 8.97 -13.55
CA TYR A 287 -0.17 9.08 -13.88
C TYR A 287 0.12 10.30 -14.77
N GLU A 288 -0.72 10.55 -15.79
CA GLU A 288 -0.56 11.64 -16.75
C GLU A 288 -0.85 13.02 -16.15
N GLU A 289 -1.89 13.13 -15.33
CA GLU A 289 -2.40 14.42 -14.85
C GLU A 289 -1.79 14.85 -13.51
N SER A 290 -1.52 13.90 -12.61
CA SER A 290 -1.26 14.21 -11.19
C SER A 290 0.13 13.83 -10.68
N ILE A 291 0.88 12.98 -11.40
CA ILE A 291 2.22 12.53 -10.96
C ILE A 291 3.30 13.22 -11.77
N SER A 292 3.89 14.27 -11.19
CA SER A 292 4.92 15.09 -11.84
C SER A 292 6.34 14.87 -11.30
N GLU A 293 6.47 14.40 -10.06
CA GLU A 293 7.75 14.21 -9.38
C GLU A 293 8.51 13.01 -9.97
N SER A 294 9.77 13.22 -10.35
CA SER A 294 10.51 12.27 -11.21
C SER A 294 10.66 10.87 -10.59
N ARG A 295 10.76 10.77 -9.26
CA ARG A 295 10.87 9.50 -8.53
C ARG A 295 9.51 8.82 -8.43
N ALA A 296 8.46 9.56 -8.04
CA ALA A 296 7.09 9.07 -8.05
C ALA A 296 6.65 8.59 -9.43
N GLN A 297 7.03 9.27 -10.52
CA GLN A 297 6.77 8.84 -11.89
C GLN A 297 7.41 7.47 -12.20
N LEU A 298 8.68 7.28 -11.83
CA LEU A 298 9.35 5.99 -12.01
C LEU A 298 8.66 4.89 -11.21
N GLN A 299 8.31 5.14 -9.94
CA GLN A 299 7.61 4.16 -9.11
C GLN A 299 6.23 3.81 -9.66
N ALA A 300 5.46 4.81 -10.07
CA ALA A 300 4.12 4.63 -10.62
C ALA A 300 4.15 3.84 -11.94
N ILE A 301 5.05 4.16 -12.87
CA ILE A 301 5.12 3.43 -14.14
C ILE A 301 5.61 2.00 -13.95
N VAL A 302 6.52 1.75 -13.01
CA VAL A 302 6.97 0.38 -12.68
C VAL A 302 5.82 -0.44 -12.07
N LEU A 303 4.98 0.17 -11.23
CA LEU A 303 3.76 -0.48 -10.72
C LEU A 303 2.75 -0.78 -11.83
N ILE A 304 2.56 0.12 -12.79
CA ILE A 304 1.70 -0.12 -13.97
C ILE A 304 2.28 -1.29 -14.80
N ILE A 305 3.58 -1.26 -15.13
CA ILE A 305 4.24 -2.31 -15.91
C ILE A 305 4.09 -3.67 -15.24
N SER A 306 4.39 -3.76 -13.93
CA SER A 306 4.28 -5.03 -13.19
C SER A 306 2.83 -5.54 -13.10
N THR A 307 1.86 -4.64 -12.92
CA THR A 307 0.44 -5.00 -12.89
C THR A 307 -0.05 -5.53 -14.24
N LEU A 308 0.31 -4.86 -15.34
CA LEU A 308 -0.02 -5.32 -16.70
C LEU A 308 0.74 -6.60 -17.08
N GLN A 309 1.97 -6.79 -16.59
CA GLN A 309 2.72 -8.02 -16.82
C GLN A 309 2.04 -9.24 -16.17
N ALA A 310 1.40 -9.05 -15.02
CA ALA A 310 0.69 -10.11 -14.31
C ALA A 310 -0.72 -10.41 -14.87
N ALA A 311 -1.35 -9.41 -15.49
CA ALA A 311 -2.71 -9.53 -16.02
C ALA A 311 -2.82 -10.54 -17.18
N ARG A 312 -3.90 -11.32 -17.21
CA ARG A 312 -4.21 -12.32 -18.26
C ARG A 312 -5.62 -12.16 -18.86
N VAL A 313 -6.46 -11.33 -18.26
CA VAL A 313 -7.84 -11.11 -18.68
C VAL A 313 -7.94 -10.43 -20.04
N PHE A 314 -7.00 -9.55 -20.37
CA PHE A 314 -7.06 -8.76 -21.60
C PHE A 314 -6.94 -9.61 -22.88
N GLY A 315 -7.76 -9.27 -23.88
CA GLY A 315 -7.58 -9.71 -25.26
C GLY A 315 -6.31 -9.10 -25.89
N PRO A 316 -5.84 -9.64 -27.05
CA PRO A 316 -4.58 -9.23 -27.66
C PRO A 316 -4.55 -7.74 -28.02
N ASP A 317 -5.64 -7.18 -28.54
CA ASP A 317 -5.70 -5.78 -28.98
C ASP A 317 -5.67 -4.80 -27.79
N ASN A 318 -6.48 -5.10 -26.76
CA ASN A 318 -6.52 -4.31 -25.53
C ASN A 318 -5.17 -4.38 -24.79
N TYR A 319 -4.57 -5.57 -24.74
CA TYR A 319 -3.27 -5.77 -24.12
C TYR A 319 -2.17 -4.99 -24.86
N ASP A 320 -2.07 -5.12 -26.18
CA ASP A 320 -1.08 -4.41 -27.00
C ASP A 320 -1.18 -2.88 -26.83
N THR A 321 -2.40 -2.36 -26.78
CA THR A 321 -2.68 -0.94 -26.54
C THR A 321 -2.12 -0.48 -25.19
N LEU A 322 -2.44 -1.21 -24.11
CA LEU A 322 -2.03 -0.86 -22.75
C LEU A 322 -0.50 -0.98 -22.56
N ILE A 323 0.11 -2.05 -23.04
CA ILE A 323 1.56 -2.27 -22.87
C ILE A 323 2.38 -1.28 -23.71
N THR A 324 1.92 -0.95 -24.92
CA THR A 324 2.57 0.05 -25.77
C THR A 324 2.49 1.42 -25.11
N LYS A 325 1.33 1.77 -24.54
CA LYS A 325 1.17 3.02 -23.77
C LYS A 325 2.11 3.06 -22.56
N ALA A 326 2.17 2.00 -21.76
CA ALA A 326 3.10 1.90 -20.62
C ALA A 326 4.57 2.09 -21.02
N ALA A 327 5.01 1.39 -22.07
CA ALA A 327 6.38 1.49 -22.56
C ALA A 327 6.71 2.88 -23.11
N LEU A 328 5.76 3.55 -23.77
CA LEU A 328 5.92 4.93 -24.24
C LEU A 328 6.08 5.91 -23.07
N HIS A 329 5.31 5.76 -21.98
CA HIS A 329 5.48 6.59 -20.79
C HIS A 329 6.83 6.35 -20.11
N GLY A 330 7.27 5.09 -19.98
CA GLY A 330 8.60 4.78 -19.47
C GLY A 330 9.73 5.42 -20.29
N ALA A 331 9.60 5.42 -21.62
CA ALA A 331 10.57 6.04 -22.53
C ALA A 331 10.55 7.59 -22.51
N LYS A 332 9.49 8.21 -21.98
CA LYS A 332 9.30 9.67 -21.92
C LYS A 332 9.67 10.29 -20.57
N LEU A 333 10.13 9.50 -19.59
CA LEU A 333 10.59 10.00 -18.28
C LEU A 333 11.68 11.05 -18.45
N LEU A 334 11.83 12.01 -17.53
CA LEU A 334 12.80 13.10 -17.73
C LEU A 334 14.27 12.64 -17.59
N LYS A 335 14.57 11.85 -16.55
CA LYS A 335 15.93 11.39 -16.26
C LYS A 335 16.30 10.17 -17.12
N LYS A 336 17.50 10.19 -17.71
CA LYS A 336 18.02 9.09 -18.55
C LYS A 336 18.13 7.77 -17.80
N SER A 337 18.58 7.80 -16.55
CA SER A 337 18.65 6.59 -15.73
C SER A 337 17.26 5.99 -15.51
N HIS A 338 16.27 6.81 -15.16
CA HIS A 338 14.88 6.36 -14.99
C HIS A 338 14.29 5.84 -16.31
N GLN A 339 14.55 6.51 -17.44
CA GLN A 339 14.14 6.05 -18.77
C GLN A 339 14.71 4.67 -19.09
N ALA A 340 16.03 4.47 -18.91
CA ALA A 340 16.69 3.20 -19.19
C ALA A 340 16.09 2.08 -18.33
N THR A 341 15.98 2.28 -17.01
CA THR A 341 15.36 1.32 -16.10
C THR A 341 13.92 0.97 -16.50
N ALA A 342 13.07 1.97 -16.76
CA ALA A 342 11.67 1.74 -17.13
C ALA A 342 11.54 1.01 -18.49
N VAL A 343 12.34 1.37 -19.49
CA VAL A 343 12.33 0.72 -20.81
C VAL A 343 12.84 -0.73 -20.72
N ALA A 344 13.86 -0.97 -19.90
CA ALA A 344 14.36 -2.32 -19.63
C ALA A 344 13.24 -3.17 -19.00
N LEU A 345 12.60 -2.69 -17.93
CA LEU A 345 11.50 -3.40 -17.28
C LEU A 345 10.28 -3.59 -18.20
N ALA A 346 9.99 -2.64 -19.09
CA ALA A 346 8.91 -2.76 -20.06
C ALA A 346 9.10 -3.96 -21.01
N SER A 347 10.33 -4.45 -21.21
CA SER A 347 10.59 -5.65 -22.02
C SER A 347 9.74 -6.86 -21.57
N HIS A 348 9.46 -6.97 -20.26
CA HIS A 348 8.69 -8.06 -19.69
C HIS A 348 7.22 -8.08 -20.14
N LEU A 349 6.68 -6.96 -20.64
CA LEU A 349 5.31 -6.89 -21.14
C LEU A 349 5.10 -7.73 -22.41
N TRP A 350 6.15 -7.90 -23.21
CA TRP A 350 6.12 -8.75 -24.42
C TRP A 350 6.61 -10.18 -24.16
N TRP A 351 6.84 -10.54 -22.89
CA TRP A 351 7.30 -11.86 -22.50
C TRP A 351 6.55 -12.35 -21.26
N GLN A 352 5.35 -12.85 -21.51
CA GLN A 352 4.51 -13.42 -20.47
C GLN A 352 5.07 -14.76 -19.99
N THR A 353 5.14 -14.89 -18.67
CA THR A 353 5.51 -16.12 -18.01
C THR A 353 4.27 -16.92 -17.63
N GLU A 354 4.42 -18.24 -17.59
CA GLU A 354 3.42 -19.15 -17.05
C GLU A 354 3.08 -18.74 -15.61
N LYS A 355 1.79 -18.83 -15.25
CA LYS A 355 1.38 -18.67 -13.85
C LYS A 355 1.90 -19.87 -13.06
N SER A 356 2.20 -19.65 -11.77
CA SER A 356 2.59 -20.76 -10.91
C SER A 356 1.46 -21.81 -10.87
N PRO A 357 1.76 -23.11 -10.70
CA PRO A 357 0.72 -24.15 -10.65
C PRO A 357 -0.29 -23.94 -9.51
N SER A 358 0.03 -23.12 -8.50
CA SER A 358 -0.90 -22.73 -7.44
C SER A 358 -1.90 -21.63 -7.85
N GLU A 359 -1.60 -20.88 -8.92
CA GLU A 359 -2.40 -19.74 -9.42
C GLU A 359 -3.07 -20.07 -10.78
N ALA A 360 -2.76 -21.22 -11.36
CA ALA A 360 -3.33 -21.70 -12.61
C ALA A 360 -4.64 -22.45 -12.32
N ASP A 361 -5.74 -22.00 -12.93
CA ASP A 361 -6.99 -22.78 -12.93
C ASP A 361 -6.83 -23.95 -13.93
N PRO A 362 -6.84 -25.21 -13.49
CA PRO A 362 -6.67 -26.37 -14.37
C PRO A 362 -7.80 -26.53 -15.38
N LEU A 363 -8.93 -25.83 -15.22
CA LEU A 363 -10.04 -25.82 -16.18
C LEU A 363 -10.01 -24.62 -17.14
N ALA A 364 -9.14 -23.63 -16.93
CA ALA A 364 -9.06 -22.50 -17.83
C ALA A 364 -8.45 -22.92 -19.17
N PRO A 365 -9.01 -22.48 -20.31
CA PRO A 365 -8.43 -22.78 -21.62
C PRO A 365 -6.99 -22.27 -21.68
N GLU A 366 -6.10 -23.12 -22.19
CA GLU A 366 -4.69 -22.80 -22.37
C GLU A 366 -4.61 -21.61 -23.34
N LYS A 367 -4.39 -20.41 -22.80
CA LYS A 367 -4.27 -19.18 -23.58
C LYS A 367 -2.81 -19.03 -23.99
N ASP A 368 -2.58 -18.88 -25.29
CA ASP A 368 -1.24 -18.65 -25.83
C ASP A 368 -0.61 -17.44 -25.13
N LEU A 369 0.52 -17.68 -24.49
CA LEU A 369 1.28 -16.63 -23.82
C LEU A 369 1.93 -15.73 -24.85
N LEU A 370 1.85 -14.41 -24.65
CA LEU A 370 2.57 -13.47 -25.49
C LEU A 370 4.08 -13.63 -25.27
N ARG A 371 4.78 -14.11 -26.30
CA ARG A 371 6.25 -14.27 -26.32
C ARG A 371 6.82 -13.66 -27.59
N ASP A 372 6.96 -12.34 -27.62
CA ASP A 372 7.58 -11.61 -28.73
C ASP A 372 9.04 -11.26 -28.39
N GLY A 373 9.94 -12.19 -28.72
CA GLY A 373 11.38 -12.03 -28.48
C GLY A 373 12.01 -10.84 -29.21
N LYS A 374 11.45 -10.42 -30.36
CA LYS A 374 11.98 -9.29 -31.13
C LYS A 374 11.70 -7.98 -30.41
N ARG A 375 10.47 -7.78 -29.94
CA ARG A 375 10.09 -6.61 -29.13
C ARG A 375 10.88 -6.54 -27.82
N VAL A 376 11.09 -7.67 -27.16
CA VAL A 376 11.96 -7.77 -25.99
C VAL A 376 13.36 -7.22 -26.31
N LEU A 377 13.98 -7.71 -27.39
CA LEU A 377 15.31 -7.28 -27.80
C LEU A 377 15.35 -5.79 -28.17
N GLU A 378 14.33 -5.27 -28.87
CA GLU A 378 14.20 -3.83 -29.19
C GLU A 378 14.22 -2.97 -27.93
N CYS A 379 13.50 -3.39 -26.88
CA CYS A 379 13.48 -2.71 -25.59
C CYS A 379 14.83 -2.75 -24.88
N LEU A 380 15.48 -3.91 -24.84
CA LEU A 380 16.80 -4.05 -24.23
C LEU A 380 17.85 -3.19 -24.96
N GLN A 381 17.88 -3.21 -26.29
CA GLN A 381 18.76 -2.38 -27.10
C GLN A 381 18.46 -0.88 -26.95
N LYS A 382 17.18 -0.50 -26.83
CA LYS A 382 16.78 0.88 -26.55
C LYS A 382 17.25 1.32 -25.16
N SER A 383 17.10 0.46 -24.14
CA SER A 383 17.62 0.73 -22.79
C SER A 383 19.12 0.98 -22.80
N LEU A 384 19.90 0.10 -23.46
CA LEU A 384 21.35 0.27 -23.60
C LEU A 384 21.72 1.60 -24.29
N ARG A 385 21.05 1.96 -25.39
CA ARG A 385 21.29 3.24 -26.07
C ARG A 385 21.00 4.44 -25.16
N ILE A 386 19.95 4.37 -24.34
CA ILE A 386 19.63 5.42 -23.37
C ILE A 386 20.70 5.48 -22.28
N ALA A 387 21.15 4.32 -21.75
CA ALA A 387 22.22 4.23 -20.78
C ALA A 387 23.51 4.87 -21.30
N THR A 388 23.94 4.54 -22.53
CA THR A 388 25.12 5.16 -23.19
C THR A 388 25.00 6.67 -23.38
N SER A 389 23.77 7.20 -23.50
CA SER A 389 23.54 8.64 -23.62
C SER A 389 23.57 9.38 -22.27
N SER A 390 23.82 8.69 -21.17
CA SER A 390 23.91 9.29 -19.84
C SER A 390 25.27 9.98 -19.66
N ILE A 391 25.27 11.14 -19.02
CA ILE A 391 26.50 11.94 -18.80
C ILE A 391 27.39 11.30 -17.74
N ASP A 392 26.78 10.71 -16.71
CA ASP A 392 27.51 10.03 -15.64
C ASP A 392 27.91 8.62 -16.08
N GLU A 393 29.22 8.39 -16.18
CA GLU A 393 29.80 7.12 -16.61
C GLU A 393 29.50 6.01 -15.61
N LEU A 394 29.54 6.31 -14.29
CA LEU A 394 29.24 5.32 -13.26
C LEU A 394 27.78 4.84 -13.34
N THR A 395 26.84 5.77 -13.48
CA THR A 395 25.42 5.43 -13.73
C THR A 395 25.26 4.63 -15.02
N SER A 396 25.97 4.97 -16.09
CA SER A 396 25.92 4.22 -17.36
C SER A 396 26.33 2.76 -17.17
N VAL A 397 27.44 2.53 -16.45
CA VAL A 397 27.92 1.16 -16.16
C VAL A 397 26.95 0.41 -15.27
N GLN A 398 26.39 1.05 -14.25
CA GLN A 398 25.36 0.43 -13.43
C GLN A 398 24.16 -0.04 -14.28
N LEU A 399 23.68 0.81 -15.19
CA LEU A 399 22.58 0.48 -16.09
C LEU A 399 22.94 -0.65 -17.08
N TYR A 400 24.20 -0.76 -17.48
CA TYR A 400 24.67 -1.89 -18.29
C TYR A 400 24.65 -3.19 -17.49
N CYS A 401 25.07 -3.17 -16.22
CA CYS A 401 24.95 -4.33 -15.33
C CYS A 401 23.47 -4.71 -15.14
N ASP A 402 22.59 -3.74 -14.87
CA ASP A 402 21.14 -3.99 -14.72
C ASP A 402 20.53 -4.56 -16.02
N ALA A 403 20.98 -4.09 -17.19
CA ALA A 403 20.56 -4.66 -18.46
C ALA A 403 21.09 -6.09 -18.64
N LEU A 404 22.34 -6.38 -18.24
CA LEU A 404 22.95 -7.71 -18.34
C LEU A 404 22.14 -8.74 -17.55
N ASP A 405 21.62 -8.40 -16.36
CA ASP A 405 20.70 -9.26 -15.62
C ASP A 405 19.46 -9.65 -16.45
N GLN A 406 18.89 -8.69 -17.19
CA GLN A 406 17.75 -8.96 -18.05
C GLN A 406 18.12 -9.81 -19.27
N TYR A 407 19.27 -9.56 -19.90
CA TYR A 407 19.76 -10.41 -20.99
C TYR A 407 19.97 -11.85 -20.52
N ILE A 408 20.59 -12.05 -19.36
CA ILE A 408 20.77 -13.37 -18.74
C ILE A 408 19.39 -14.01 -18.49
N TYR A 409 18.45 -13.28 -17.90
CA TYR A 409 17.09 -13.77 -17.64
C TYR A 409 16.38 -14.28 -18.90
N TYR A 410 16.43 -13.52 -20.00
CA TYR A 410 15.79 -13.92 -21.26
C TYR A 410 16.52 -15.07 -21.95
N PHE A 411 17.85 -15.09 -21.85
CA PHE A 411 18.67 -16.18 -22.36
C PHE A 411 18.32 -17.50 -21.66
N GLU A 412 18.20 -17.50 -20.32
CA GLU A 412 17.79 -18.67 -19.53
C GLU A 412 16.41 -19.20 -19.88
N ARG A 413 15.51 -18.33 -20.34
CA ARG A 413 14.16 -18.69 -20.76
C ARG A 413 14.06 -19.06 -22.24
N HIS A 414 15.19 -19.33 -22.88
CA HIS A 414 15.26 -19.76 -24.29
C HIS A 414 14.62 -18.76 -25.26
N ASN A 415 14.75 -17.45 -24.98
CA ASN A 415 14.36 -16.43 -25.95
C ASN A 415 15.38 -16.40 -27.10
N GLU A 416 15.01 -16.97 -28.26
CA GLU A 416 15.88 -17.09 -29.43
C GLU A 416 16.40 -15.76 -29.98
N ALA A 417 15.69 -14.66 -29.72
CA ALA A 417 16.14 -13.32 -30.13
C ALA A 417 17.38 -12.87 -29.34
N VAL A 418 17.53 -13.34 -28.10
CA VAL A 418 18.68 -13.03 -27.24
C VAL A 418 19.78 -14.06 -27.49
N THR A 419 20.83 -13.64 -28.18
CA THR A 419 21.96 -14.50 -28.56
C THR A 419 23.18 -14.29 -27.66
N THR A 420 24.08 -15.27 -27.64
CA THR A 420 25.37 -15.24 -26.93
C THR A 420 26.22 -14.03 -27.34
N LYS A 421 26.11 -13.59 -28.59
CA LYS A 421 26.78 -12.37 -29.10
C LYS A 421 26.39 -11.11 -28.33
N HIS A 422 25.11 -10.97 -27.96
CA HIS A 422 24.66 -9.83 -27.18
C HIS A 422 25.23 -9.84 -25.76
N LEU A 423 25.29 -11.02 -25.13
CA LEU A 423 25.88 -11.20 -23.81
C LEU A 423 27.38 -10.89 -23.82
N ASN A 424 28.14 -11.50 -24.73
CA ASN A 424 29.59 -11.28 -24.87
C ASN A 424 29.90 -9.79 -25.11
N SER A 425 29.18 -9.16 -26.03
CA SER A 425 29.36 -7.73 -26.35
C SER A 425 29.06 -6.82 -25.14
N LEU A 426 28.04 -7.16 -24.34
CA LEU A 426 27.69 -6.39 -23.15
C LEU A 426 28.71 -6.59 -22.01
N VAL A 427 29.21 -7.80 -21.82
CA VAL A 427 30.31 -8.11 -20.87
C VAL A 427 31.57 -7.33 -21.23
N GLU A 428 31.95 -7.31 -22.51
CA GLU A 428 33.09 -6.53 -23.00
C GLU A 428 32.91 -5.02 -22.79
N LEU A 429 31.71 -4.51 -23.09
CA LEU A 429 31.33 -3.11 -22.88
C LEU A 429 31.44 -2.71 -21.40
N ILE A 430 30.90 -3.52 -20.49
CA ILE A 430 30.97 -3.26 -19.04
C ILE A 430 32.43 -3.26 -18.59
N THR A 431 33.21 -4.25 -19.00
CA THR A 431 34.63 -4.38 -18.63
C THR A 431 35.44 -3.16 -19.04
N THR A 432 35.28 -2.70 -20.29
CA THR A 432 36.05 -1.56 -20.82
C THR A 432 35.71 -0.25 -20.09
N ASN A 433 34.43 -0.02 -19.80
CA ASN A 433 34.01 1.18 -19.06
C ASN A 433 34.43 1.12 -17.58
N LEU A 434 34.41 -0.06 -16.95
CA LEU A 434 34.91 -0.23 -15.58
C LEU A 434 36.41 0.05 -15.45
N ASP A 435 37.21 -0.40 -16.42
CA ASP A 435 38.65 -0.10 -16.45
C ASP A 435 38.91 1.40 -16.61
N THR A 436 38.08 2.09 -17.41
CA THR A 436 38.14 3.54 -17.60
C THR A 436 37.82 4.29 -16.31
N ILE A 437 36.77 3.87 -15.59
CA ILE A 437 36.35 4.46 -14.31
C ILE A 437 37.41 4.24 -13.20
N ARG A 438 38.18 3.15 -13.25
CA ARG A 438 39.15 2.78 -12.20
C ARG A 438 40.48 3.53 -12.23
N GLY A 439 40.88 4.13 -13.36
CA GLY A 439 42.13 4.92 -13.48
C GLY A 439 43.43 4.16 -13.09
N ALA A 440 44.57 4.85 -13.17
CA ALA A 440 45.90 4.24 -12.92
C ALA A 440 46.27 4.03 -11.44
N GLU A 441 45.58 4.69 -10.49
CA GLU A 441 45.88 4.62 -9.05
C GLU A 441 44.78 3.92 -8.21
N GLY A 442 43.68 3.46 -8.81
CA GLY A 442 42.63 2.71 -8.12
C GLY A 442 41.79 3.51 -7.11
N VAL A 443 41.92 4.85 -7.08
CA VAL A 443 41.13 5.74 -6.21
C VAL A 443 40.03 6.41 -7.02
N LEU A 444 38.79 6.12 -6.64
CA LEU A 444 37.58 6.66 -7.27
C LEU A 444 37.16 7.96 -6.59
N ILE A 445 37.00 9.04 -7.35
CA ILE A 445 36.49 10.32 -6.84
C ILE A 445 34.97 10.16 -6.64
N PRO A 446 34.45 10.19 -5.39
CA PRO A 446 33.01 10.15 -5.18
C PRO A 446 32.42 11.45 -5.73
N ASN A 447 31.52 11.38 -6.70
CA ASN A 447 30.72 12.54 -7.05
C ASN A 447 29.61 12.68 -5.98
N PRO A 448 29.58 13.75 -5.17
CA PRO A 448 28.54 13.97 -4.17
C PRO A 448 27.14 14.13 -4.79
N SER A 449 27.06 14.27 -6.13
CA SER A 449 25.83 14.35 -6.91
C SER A 449 25.27 12.98 -7.34
N ALA A 450 26.00 11.88 -7.12
CA ALA A 450 25.62 10.52 -7.55
C ALA A 450 24.62 9.81 -6.60
N GLY A 451 24.02 10.56 -5.67
CA GLY A 451 22.81 10.10 -5.01
C GLY A 451 21.65 10.20 -6.00
N HIS A 452 20.89 9.11 -6.16
CA HIS A 452 19.53 9.10 -6.72
C HIS A 452 19.37 8.91 -8.25
N ALA A 453 20.12 7.98 -8.85
CA ALA A 453 19.90 7.54 -10.23
C ALA A 453 19.09 6.22 -10.38
N GLY A 454 18.86 5.45 -9.31
CA GLY A 454 18.16 4.15 -9.36
C GLY A 454 16.90 4.05 -8.48
N LEU A 455 16.22 2.89 -8.53
CA LEU A 455 15.04 2.56 -7.71
C LEU A 455 15.31 2.60 -6.20
N PHE A 456 16.57 2.34 -5.80
CA PHE A 456 17.01 2.17 -4.42
C PHE A 456 18.11 3.17 -4.05
N GLU A 457 18.11 3.58 -2.78
CA GLU A 457 19.00 4.61 -2.23
C GLU A 457 20.30 4.00 -1.68
N GLY A 458 21.46 4.61 -1.93
CA GLY A 458 22.75 4.21 -1.35
C GLY A 458 23.49 3.06 -2.05
N LEU A 459 22.92 2.44 -3.10
CA LEU A 459 23.53 1.34 -3.87
C LEU A 459 24.38 1.78 -5.07
N GLN A 460 24.75 3.06 -5.17
CA GLN A 460 25.46 3.61 -6.34
C GLN A 460 26.93 3.90 -6.02
N THR A 461 27.57 3.02 -5.27
CA THR A 461 29.03 3.11 -5.06
C THR A 461 29.74 2.31 -6.15
N PRO A 462 30.92 2.76 -6.60
CA PRO A 462 31.69 2.01 -7.59
C PRO A 462 31.98 0.57 -7.13
N ASP A 463 32.26 0.37 -5.84
CA ASP A 463 32.44 -0.97 -5.24
C ASP A 463 31.20 -1.86 -5.40
N SER A 464 30.00 -1.29 -5.25
CA SER A 464 28.75 -2.05 -5.40
C SER A 464 28.51 -2.47 -6.84
N VAL A 465 28.79 -1.60 -7.83
CA VAL A 465 28.70 -1.93 -9.26
C VAL A 465 29.69 -3.03 -9.63
N LEU A 466 30.90 -2.97 -9.09
CA LEU A 466 31.93 -3.99 -9.28
C LEU A 466 31.55 -5.34 -8.69
N ARG A 467 31.01 -5.35 -7.48
CA ARG A 467 30.51 -6.59 -6.85
C ARG A 467 29.33 -7.17 -7.63
N HIS A 468 28.43 -6.33 -8.12
CA HIS A 468 27.30 -6.76 -8.95
C HIS A 468 27.78 -7.45 -10.22
N PHE A 469 28.68 -6.80 -10.97
CA PHE A 469 29.24 -7.39 -12.19
C PHE A 469 30.03 -8.69 -11.91
N ALA A 470 30.85 -8.72 -10.86
CA ALA A 470 31.57 -9.93 -10.47
C ALA A 470 30.63 -11.10 -10.12
N ASN A 471 29.51 -10.83 -9.45
CA ASN A 471 28.50 -11.84 -9.16
C ASN A 471 27.81 -12.35 -10.44
N GLN A 472 27.55 -11.48 -11.42
CA GLN A 472 26.98 -11.88 -12.72
C GLN A 472 27.93 -12.82 -13.47
N LEU A 473 29.22 -12.48 -13.54
CA LEU A 473 30.22 -13.35 -14.18
C LEU A 473 30.34 -14.69 -13.46
N ARG A 474 30.35 -14.68 -12.13
CA ARG A 474 30.37 -15.91 -11.32
C ARG A 474 29.14 -16.78 -11.60
N TYR A 475 27.97 -16.17 -11.72
CA TYR A 475 26.74 -16.89 -12.06
C TYR A 475 26.83 -17.55 -13.44
N MET A 476 27.28 -16.81 -14.46
CA MET A 476 27.45 -17.32 -15.81
C MET A 476 28.49 -18.45 -15.87
N HIS A 477 29.62 -18.31 -15.17
CA HIS A 477 30.61 -19.39 -15.04
C HIS A 477 30.04 -20.63 -14.36
N ALA A 478 29.32 -20.47 -13.25
CA ALA A 478 28.71 -21.60 -12.55
C ALA A 478 27.70 -22.34 -13.44
N ARG A 479 26.88 -21.60 -14.22
CA ARG A 479 25.97 -22.19 -15.22
C ARG A 479 26.74 -22.96 -16.30
N LYS A 480 27.82 -22.39 -16.82
CA LYS A 480 28.70 -23.04 -17.81
C LYS A 480 29.32 -24.34 -17.27
N GLU A 481 29.82 -24.33 -16.03
CA GLU A 481 30.39 -25.51 -15.38
C GLU A 481 29.36 -26.64 -15.18
N ILE A 482 28.13 -26.32 -14.80
CA ILE A 482 27.04 -27.31 -14.65
C ILE A 482 26.76 -28.01 -15.98
N ILE A 483 26.77 -27.26 -17.09
CA ILE A 483 26.54 -27.82 -18.43
C ILE A 483 27.72 -28.71 -18.85
N LEU A 484 28.96 -28.24 -18.65
CA LEU A 484 30.16 -29.02 -18.95
C LEU A 484 30.29 -30.28 -18.09
N ALA A 485 29.74 -30.27 -16.87
CA ALA A 485 29.65 -31.43 -15.98
C ALA A 485 28.57 -32.46 -16.39
N GLY A 486 27.86 -32.23 -17.50
CA GLY A 486 26.81 -33.13 -18.00
C GLY A 486 25.50 -33.07 -17.22
N GLN A 487 25.32 -32.08 -16.34
CA GLN A 487 24.10 -31.84 -15.57
C GLN A 487 23.27 -30.67 -16.15
N GLY A 488 23.49 -30.37 -17.44
CA GLY A 488 22.97 -29.20 -18.14
C GLY A 488 21.56 -29.31 -18.74
N ASP A 489 20.83 -30.41 -18.48
CA ASP A 489 19.60 -30.67 -19.24
C ASP A 489 18.54 -29.59 -19.02
N GLY A 490 18.01 -29.04 -20.13
CA GLY A 490 17.06 -27.92 -20.12
C GLY A 490 17.64 -26.52 -19.85
N LEU A 491 18.94 -26.38 -19.56
CA LEU A 491 19.59 -25.07 -19.40
C LEU A 491 19.87 -24.42 -20.76
N ALA A 492 19.88 -23.09 -20.77
CA ALA A 492 20.34 -22.32 -21.93
C ALA A 492 21.84 -22.57 -22.18
N ARG A 493 22.29 -22.32 -23.41
CA ARG A 493 23.64 -22.69 -23.88
C ARG A 493 24.74 -21.75 -23.37
N PHE A 494 24.96 -21.72 -22.05
CA PHE A 494 26.00 -20.88 -21.43
C PHE A 494 27.43 -21.29 -21.83
N GLU A 495 27.63 -22.51 -22.33
CA GLU A 495 28.89 -23.00 -22.87
C GLU A 495 29.39 -22.21 -24.09
N GLU A 496 28.47 -21.63 -24.86
CA GLU A 496 28.75 -20.81 -26.05
C GLU A 496 29.10 -19.34 -25.70
N ILE A 497 29.08 -18.98 -24.41
CA ILE A 497 29.46 -17.64 -23.93
C ILE A 497 30.96 -17.62 -23.65
N ASP A 498 31.64 -16.68 -24.30
CA ASP A 498 33.06 -16.42 -24.09
C ASP A 498 33.21 -15.47 -22.92
N ILE A 499 33.40 -16.04 -21.73
CA ILE A 499 33.74 -15.29 -20.52
C ILE A 499 35.27 -15.22 -20.40
N ASP A 500 35.96 -14.84 -21.48
CA ASP A 500 37.40 -14.53 -21.45
C ASP A 500 37.57 -13.09 -20.97
N ALA A 501 37.09 -12.87 -19.76
CA ALA A 501 37.46 -11.72 -18.97
C ALA A 501 38.97 -11.82 -18.69
N GLY A 502 39.78 -10.98 -19.34
CA GLY A 502 41.24 -11.04 -19.29
C GLY A 502 41.84 -11.09 -17.86
N PRO A 503 43.16 -11.31 -17.73
CA PRO A 503 43.83 -11.55 -16.43
C PRO A 503 43.61 -10.48 -15.33
N SER A 504 43.07 -9.30 -15.66
CA SER A 504 42.63 -8.25 -14.74
C SER A 504 41.32 -8.56 -13.98
N LEU A 505 40.48 -9.45 -14.47
CA LEU A 505 39.20 -9.84 -13.85
C LEU A 505 39.34 -11.07 -12.95
N LEU A 506 40.28 -11.96 -13.27
CA LEU A 506 40.68 -13.07 -12.38
C LEU A 506 41.30 -12.53 -11.08
N SER A 507 42.10 -11.46 -11.17
CA SER A 507 42.61 -10.75 -9.99
C SER A 507 41.51 -10.01 -9.21
N LEU A 508 40.44 -9.59 -9.87
CA LEU A 508 39.25 -8.94 -9.30
C LEU A 508 38.38 -9.94 -8.51
N LEU A 509 38.22 -11.16 -9.04
CA LEU A 509 37.62 -12.30 -8.35
C LEU A 509 38.44 -12.70 -7.10
N LEU A 510 39.76 -12.79 -7.23
CA LEU A 510 40.68 -13.10 -6.12
C LEU A 510 40.74 -12.00 -5.06
N ALA A 511 40.66 -10.72 -5.45
CA ALA A 511 40.64 -9.59 -4.51
C ALA A 511 39.33 -9.51 -3.71
N LEU A 512 38.19 -9.89 -4.30
CA LEU A 512 36.91 -9.96 -3.59
C LEU A 512 36.87 -11.12 -2.59
N GLU A 513 37.49 -12.27 -2.88
CA GLU A 513 37.65 -13.37 -1.92
C GLU A 513 38.38 -12.95 -0.64
N ALA A 514 39.37 -12.05 -0.75
CA ALA A 514 40.10 -11.52 0.40
C ALA A 514 39.25 -10.63 1.33
N THR A 515 38.12 -10.11 0.85
CA THR A 515 37.21 -9.22 1.62
C THR A 515 36.00 -9.93 2.22
N THR A 516 35.78 -11.21 1.90
CA THR A 516 34.64 -11.98 2.41
C THR A 516 35.02 -12.79 3.66
N VAL A 517 34.53 -12.35 4.83
CA VAL A 517 34.33 -13.26 5.98
C VAL A 517 33.31 -14.30 5.53
N ARG A 518 33.74 -15.56 5.38
CA ARG A 518 32.85 -16.68 5.08
C ARG A 518 31.73 -16.76 6.13
N PRO A 519 30.43 -16.69 5.77
CA PRO A 519 29.43 -17.34 6.59
C PRO A 519 29.60 -18.86 6.44
N PRO A 520 29.27 -19.66 7.47
CA PRO A 520 29.57 -21.09 7.46
C PRO A 520 28.80 -21.80 6.34
N CYS A 521 29.54 -22.38 5.40
CA CYS A 521 29.03 -23.32 4.42
C CYS A 521 28.51 -24.58 5.11
N SER A 522 27.20 -24.66 5.31
CA SER A 522 26.47 -25.91 5.52
C SER A 522 24.97 -25.65 5.30
N SER A 523 24.51 -25.69 4.04
CA SER A 523 23.11 -25.95 3.62
C SER A 523 22.75 -25.57 2.17
N LEU A 524 23.68 -25.07 1.34
CA LEU A 524 23.39 -24.70 -0.06
C LEU A 524 23.34 -25.87 -1.09
N LEU A 525 23.03 -27.08 -0.64
CA LEU A 525 22.89 -28.27 -1.53
C LEU A 525 21.45 -28.76 -1.68
N SER A 526 20.46 -27.95 -1.30
CA SER A 526 19.05 -28.21 -1.64
C SER A 526 18.29 -26.90 -1.78
N LEU A 527 18.29 -26.33 -2.98
CA LEU A 527 17.36 -25.26 -3.35
C LEU A 527 16.40 -25.79 -4.44
N PRO A 528 15.08 -25.60 -4.28
CA PRO A 528 14.05 -25.87 -5.29
C PRO A 528 14.17 -24.85 -6.46
N PRO A 529 13.43 -24.99 -7.59
CA PRO A 529 13.68 -24.21 -8.81
C PRO A 529 13.49 -22.70 -8.60
N PRO A 530 14.06 -21.85 -9.48
CA PRO A 530 14.42 -20.48 -9.14
C PRO A 530 13.19 -19.59 -8.98
N ILE A 531 12.87 -19.28 -7.73
CA ILE A 531 11.95 -18.20 -7.39
C ILE A 531 12.73 -16.89 -7.52
N HIS A 532 12.39 -16.12 -8.56
CA HIS A 532 12.64 -14.68 -8.74
C HIS A 532 14.10 -14.17 -8.60
N LEU A 533 14.87 -14.28 -9.68
CA LEU A 533 16.14 -13.56 -9.90
C LEU A 533 15.95 -12.05 -10.25
N CYS A 534 14.89 -11.41 -9.76
CA CYS A 534 14.74 -9.97 -9.85
C CYS A 534 14.20 -9.44 -8.52
N PRO A 535 15.02 -8.80 -7.67
CA PRO A 535 14.55 -8.16 -6.45
C PRO A 535 13.45 -7.11 -6.72
N ALA A 536 13.47 -6.50 -7.92
CA ALA A 536 12.44 -5.55 -8.36
C ALA A 536 11.07 -6.21 -8.63
N VAL A 537 11.03 -7.48 -9.05
CA VAL A 537 9.79 -8.23 -9.28
C VAL A 537 9.30 -8.91 -7.99
N ALA A 538 10.23 -9.37 -7.15
CA ALA A 538 9.89 -9.96 -5.85
C ALA A 538 9.37 -8.91 -4.84
N MET A 539 9.90 -7.68 -4.84
CA MET A 539 9.47 -6.65 -3.89
C MET A 539 8.17 -5.93 -4.25
N VAL A 540 7.72 -5.96 -5.51
CA VAL A 540 6.35 -5.51 -5.84
C VAL A 540 5.32 -6.49 -5.23
N LYS A 541 5.64 -7.78 -5.11
CA LYS A 541 4.79 -8.76 -4.39
C LYS A 541 4.80 -8.54 -2.87
N ILE A 542 5.91 -8.08 -2.29
CA ILE A 542 6.03 -7.82 -0.84
C ILE A 542 5.42 -6.47 -0.43
N GLY A 543 5.51 -5.44 -1.28
CA GLY A 543 4.86 -4.14 -1.07
C GLY A 543 3.33 -4.14 -1.24
N LEU A 544 2.75 -5.28 -1.62
CA LEU A 544 1.30 -5.50 -1.75
C LEU A 544 0.74 -6.49 -0.69
N GLN A 545 1.59 -6.99 0.20
CA GLN A 545 1.20 -7.86 1.33
C GLN A 545 1.35 -7.19 2.72
N LEU A 546 1.61 -5.89 2.75
CA LEU A 546 1.33 -4.98 3.86
C LEU A 546 0.27 -3.99 3.41
#